data_AF-A0A8T4ZYP6-F1
#
_entry.id   AF-A0A8T4ZYP6-F1
#
_cell.length_a   1.000
_cell.length_b   1.000
_cell.length_c   1.000
_cell.angle_alpha   90.00
_cell.angle_beta   90.00
_cell.angle_gamma   90.00
#
_symmetry.space_group_name_H-M   'P 1'
#
loop_
_entity.id
_entity.type
_entity.pdbx_description
1 polymer ?
#
loop_
_entity_poly.entity_id
_entity_poly.type
_entity_poly.pdbx_seq_one_letter_code
_entity_poly.pdbx_strand_id
1 'polypeptide(L)'
;MLTTADIITAIVEEEICNIKSLSKKLEIPLEKLEKILIDLGEHDLVEYNQQTGEVKPSHWLADLSREVENLKPTTGTIILSRNQEIRLQDITIGNFTDADLELNVKIGAKQKEIAICKLT
;
A
#
# COMPACT_ATOMS: atom_id res chain seq x y z
N MET A 1 13.71 8.17 -6.63
CA MET A 1 14.01 9.12 -5.55
C MET A 1 12.95 8.91 -4.49
N LEU A 2 13.33 8.77 -3.23
CA LEU A 2 12.38 8.68 -2.13
C LEU A 2 11.70 10.04 -1.94
N THR A 3 10.38 10.06 -1.92
CA THR A 3 9.54 11.24 -1.79
C THR A 3 8.96 11.34 -0.39
N THR A 4 8.45 12.52 -0.03
CA THR A 4 7.72 12.72 1.23
C THR A 4 6.51 11.78 1.35
N ALA A 5 5.85 11.47 0.23
CA ALA A 5 4.73 10.52 0.20
C ALA A 5 5.16 9.09 0.56
N ASP A 6 6.36 8.67 0.14
CA ASP A 6 6.90 7.35 0.49
C ASP A 6 7.16 7.23 2.01
N ILE A 7 7.64 8.30 2.64
CA ILE A 7 7.87 8.36 4.10
C ILE A 7 6.54 8.25 4.85
N ILE A 8 5.54 9.04 4.46
CA ILE A 8 4.20 9.01 5.08
C ILE A 8 3.56 7.63 4.90
N THR A 9 3.67 7.04 3.72
CA THR A 9 3.13 5.70 3.42
C THR A 9 3.75 4.65 4.35
N ALA A 10 5.08 4.67 4.53
CA ALA A 10 5.75 3.74 5.43
C ALA A 10 5.32 3.88 6.90
N ILE A 11 4.97 5.10 7.35
CA ILE A 11 4.47 5.37 8.71
C ILE A 11 3.02 4.89 8.87
N VAL A 12 2.18 5.11 7.85
CA VAL A 12 0.77 4.68 7.87
C VAL A 12 0.63 3.16 7.83
N GLU A 13 1.50 2.46 7.09
CA GLU A 13 1.48 0.99 7.00
C GLU A 13 1.84 0.28 8.30
N GLU A 14 2.74 0.86 9.10
CA GLU A 14 3.25 0.25 10.33
C GLU A 14 2.49 0.70 11.61
N GLU A 15 1.53 1.63 11.48
CA GLU A 15 0.71 2.28 12.53
C GLU A 15 1.50 3.01 13.63
N ILE A 16 2.52 2.40 14.23
CA ILE A 16 3.43 2.97 15.23
C ILE A 16 4.84 2.46 14.95
N CYS A 17 5.77 3.36 14.66
CA CYS A 17 7.12 3.03 14.23
C CYS A 17 8.16 3.70 15.14
N ASN A 18 9.35 3.11 15.27
CA ASN A 18 10.51 3.81 15.82
C ASN A 18 11.34 4.45 14.71
N ILE A 19 11.80 5.69 14.91
CA ILE A 19 12.62 6.45 13.95
C ILE A 19 13.87 5.68 13.50
N LYS A 20 14.48 4.85 14.35
CA LYS A 20 15.65 4.04 13.99
C LYS A 20 15.30 2.92 13.01
N SER A 21 14.14 2.29 13.20
CA SER A 21 13.63 1.27 12.29
C SER A 21 13.25 1.89 10.94
N LEU A 22 12.57 3.04 11.00
CA LEU A 22 12.16 3.80 9.81
C LEU A 22 13.37 4.29 8.99
N SER A 23 14.42 4.80 9.66
CA SER A 23 15.68 5.21 9.04
C SER A 23 16.36 4.06 8.29
N LYS A 24 16.37 2.85 8.87
CA LYS A 24 16.92 1.66 8.19
C LYS A 24 16.07 1.25 6.99
N LYS A 25 14.74 1.22 7.15
CA LYS A 25 13.80 0.81 6.10
C LYS A 25 13.86 1.73 4.88
N LEU A 26 13.96 3.04 5.12
CA LEU A 26 13.96 4.05 4.07
C LEU A 26 15.36 4.42 3.58
N GLU A 27 16.40 3.83 4.17
CA GLU A 27 17.81 4.15 3.89
C GLU A 27 18.12 5.66 4.02
N ILE A 28 17.42 6.35 4.93
CA ILE A 28 17.60 7.79 5.21
C ILE A 28 18.45 7.94 6.48
N PRO A 29 19.51 8.76 6.47
CA PRO A 29 20.27 9.08 7.68
C PRO A 29 19.37 9.62 8.80
N LEU A 30 19.58 9.15 10.03
CA LEU A 30 18.71 9.45 11.17
C LEU A 30 18.49 10.96 11.37
N GLU A 31 19.57 11.75 11.33
CA GLU A 31 19.51 13.21 11.49
C GLU A 31 18.67 13.89 10.39
N LYS A 32 18.69 13.35 9.18
CA LYS A 32 17.90 13.86 8.07
C LYS A 32 16.44 13.47 8.22
N LEU A 33 16.17 12.22 8.62
CA LEU A 33 14.82 11.75 8.88
C LEU A 33 14.17 12.53 10.02
N GLU A 34 14.93 12.84 11.08
CA GLU A 34 14.45 13.64 12.21
C GLU A 34 13.99 15.04 11.78
N LYS A 35 14.75 15.74 10.94
CA LYS A 35 14.33 17.03 10.37
C LYS A 35 13.04 16.91 9.56
N ILE A 36 12.96 15.90 8.70
CA ILE A 36 11.76 15.65 7.90
C ILE A 36 10.55 15.39 8.80
N LEU A 37 10.70 14.60 9.87
CA LEU A 37 9.61 14.29 10.79
C LEU A 37 9.16 15.51 11.60
N ILE A 38 10.08 16.40 11.96
CA ILE A 38 9.74 17.69 12.58
C ILE A 38 8.92 18.54 11.62
N ASP A 39 9.39 18.71 10.39
CA ASP A 39 8.69 19.49 9.35
C ASP A 39 7.28 18.90 9.07
N LEU A 40 7.18 17.56 8.98
CA LEU A 40 5.90 16.88 8.81
C LEU A 40 4.96 17.07 10.00
N GLY A 41 5.50 17.13 11.22
CA GLY A 41 4.74 17.40 12.44
C GLY A 41 4.21 18.82 12.51
N GLU A 42 4.94 19.80 11.99
CA GLU A 42 4.44 21.20 11.87
C GLU A 42 3.21 21.31 10.96
N HIS A 43 3.06 20.39 10.01
CA HIS A 43 1.94 20.30 9.10
C HIS A 43 0.84 19.31 9.54
N ASP A 44 0.91 18.82 10.79
CA ASP A 44 -0.03 17.83 11.34
C ASP A 44 -0.15 16.57 10.45
N LEU A 45 0.94 16.13 9.83
CA LEU A 45 0.97 14.89 9.05
C LEU A 45 1.39 13.69 9.89
N VAL A 46 2.23 13.92 10.90
CA VAL A 46 2.77 12.89 11.79
C VAL A 46 2.90 13.44 13.20
N GLU A 47 2.80 12.55 14.19
CA GLU A 47 3.18 12.85 15.56
C GLU A 47 4.53 12.18 15.84
N TYR A 48 5.55 12.99 16.10
CA TYR A 48 6.90 12.53 16.43
C TYR A 48 7.27 12.87 17.87
N ASN A 49 7.50 11.83 18.69
CA ASN A 49 8.03 11.99 20.04
C ASN A 49 9.55 11.89 20.02
N GLN A 50 10.23 13.03 20.12
CA GLN A 50 11.69 13.12 20.16
C GLN A 50 12.34 12.38 21.34
N GLN A 51 11.64 12.21 22.46
CA GLN A 51 12.18 11.56 23.65
C GLN A 51 12.22 10.03 23.50
N THR A 52 11.16 9.45 22.93
CA THR A 52 11.03 8.00 22.76
C THR A 52 11.47 7.54 21.37
N GLY A 53 11.58 8.46 20.40
CA GLY A 53 11.81 8.16 18.99
C GLY A 53 10.58 7.54 18.31
N GLU A 54 9.41 7.65 18.91
CA GLU A 54 8.15 7.10 18.40
C GLU A 54 7.55 8.02 17.33
N VAL A 55 7.11 7.42 16.23
CA VAL A 55 6.52 8.09 15.08
C VAL A 55 5.19 7.41 14.77
N LYS A 56 4.13 8.18 14.68
CA LYS A 56 2.79 7.70 14.27
C LYS A 56 2.14 8.70 13.32
N PRO A 57 1.22 8.28 12.45
CA PRO A 57 0.46 9.22 11.64
C PRO A 57 -0.46 10.08 12.53
N SER A 58 -0.71 11.32 12.12
CA SER A 58 -1.73 12.16 12.78
C SER A 58 -3.11 11.51 12.67
N HIS A 59 -3.99 11.82 13.63
CA HIS A 59 -5.31 11.17 13.76
C HIS A 59 -6.14 11.20 12.46
N TRP A 60 -6.20 12.34 11.77
CA TRP A 60 -6.98 12.48 10.54
C TRP A 60 -6.45 11.63 9.38
N LEU A 61 -5.13 11.40 9.31
CA LEU A 61 -4.51 10.50 8.34
C LEU A 61 -4.79 9.03 8.67
N ALA A 62 -4.75 8.69 9.96
CA ALA A 62 -5.10 7.36 10.44
C ALA A 62 -6.58 7.02 10.20
N ASP A 63 -7.48 8.01 10.29
CA ASP A 63 -8.89 7.81 10.00
C ASP A 63 -9.16 7.60 8.50
N LEU A 64 -8.49 8.39 7.64
CA LEU A 64 -8.59 8.21 6.18
C LEU A 64 -8.16 6.81 5.74
N SER A 65 -7.09 6.25 6.31
CA SER A 65 -6.64 4.90 5.97
C SER A 65 -7.64 3.82 6.41
N ARG A 66 -8.26 3.99 7.58
CA ARG A 66 -9.32 3.08 8.09
C ARG A 66 -10.58 3.12 7.24
N GLU A 67 -10.99 4.29 6.74
CA GLU A 67 -12.13 4.37 5.82
C GLU A 67 -11.87 3.60 4.53
N VAL A 68 -10.64 3.67 4.00
CA VAL A 68 -10.23 2.91 2.82
C VAL A 68 -10.23 1.40 3.09
N GLU A 69 -9.80 0.94 4.27
CA GLU A 69 -9.86 -0.47 4.66
C GLU A 69 -11.28 -1.02 4.80
N ASN A 70 -12.23 -0.17 5.20
CA ASN A 70 -13.63 -0.55 5.34
C ASN A 70 -14.38 -0.66 4.01
N LEU A 71 -13.73 -0.36 2.88
CA LEU A 71 -14.31 -0.61 1.56
C LEU A 71 -14.50 -2.12 1.36
N LYS A 72 -15.76 -2.52 1.12
CA LYS A 72 -16.09 -3.93 0.87
C LYS A 72 -15.28 -4.44 -0.33
N PRO A 73 -14.63 -5.62 -0.23
CA PRO A 73 -13.94 -6.21 -1.36
C PRO A 73 -14.89 -6.36 -2.55
N THR A 74 -14.47 -5.91 -3.72
CA THR A 74 -15.21 -6.15 -4.96
C THR A 74 -14.79 -7.50 -5.51
N THR A 75 -15.76 -8.35 -5.80
CA THR A 75 -15.55 -9.66 -6.44
C THR A 75 -16.11 -9.63 -7.85
N GLY A 76 -15.38 -10.20 -8.79
CA GLY A 76 -15.79 -10.28 -10.19
C GLY A 76 -15.10 -11.42 -10.92
N THR A 77 -15.74 -11.87 -11.98
CA THR A 77 -15.22 -12.91 -12.86
C THR A 77 -14.81 -12.28 -14.19
N ILE A 78 -13.61 -12.59 -14.65
CA ILE A 78 -13.09 -12.15 -15.94
C ILE A 78 -12.90 -13.38 -16.82
N ILE A 79 -13.49 -13.37 -18.00
CA ILE A 79 -13.22 -14.37 -19.04
C ILE A 79 -12.10 -13.82 -19.93
N LEU A 80 -10.91 -14.40 -19.84
CA LEU A 80 -9.75 -14.01 -20.61
C LEU A 80 -9.54 -15.00 -21.76
N SER A 81 -9.88 -14.57 -22.98
CA SER A 81 -9.73 -15.42 -24.16
C SER A 81 -8.28 -15.81 -24.43
N ARG A 82 -8.08 -16.93 -25.13
CA ARG A 82 -6.74 -17.40 -25.54
C ARG A 82 -5.94 -16.32 -26.28
N ASN A 83 -4.64 -16.25 -26.00
CA ASN A 83 -3.69 -15.30 -26.57
C ASN A 83 -4.11 -13.82 -26.42
N GLN A 84 -4.83 -13.49 -25.35
CA GLN A 84 -5.18 -12.12 -24.98
C GLN A 84 -4.50 -11.70 -23.69
N GLU A 85 -4.40 -10.39 -23.51
CA GLU A 85 -3.87 -9.76 -22.31
C GLU A 85 -4.86 -8.73 -21.81
N ILE A 86 -5.00 -8.65 -20.48
CA ILE A 86 -5.74 -7.61 -19.80
C ILE A 86 -4.86 -6.92 -18.78
N ARG A 87 -5.17 -5.66 -18.52
CA ARG A 87 -4.52 -4.89 -17.46
C ARG A 87 -5.55 -4.51 -16.41
N LEU A 88 -5.30 -4.93 -15.18
CA LEU A 88 -6.10 -4.62 -14.00
C LEU A 88 -5.22 -3.81 -13.04
N GLN A 89 -5.43 -2.49 -13.01
CA GLN A 89 -4.58 -1.53 -12.30
C GLN A 89 -3.10 -1.62 -12.74
N ASP A 90 -2.23 -2.03 -11.83
CA ASP A 90 -0.79 -2.26 -11.93
C ASP A 90 -0.44 -3.72 -12.28
N ILE A 91 -1.44 -4.60 -12.43
CA ILE A 91 -1.25 -6.01 -12.76
C ILE A 91 -1.61 -6.24 -14.24
N THR A 92 -0.69 -6.88 -14.96
CA THR A 92 -0.92 -7.38 -16.33
C THR A 92 -1.12 -8.90 -16.27
N ILE A 93 -2.20 -9.39 -16.89
CA ILE A 93 -2.52 -10.82 -16.94
C ILE A 93 -2.66 -11.23 -18.40
N GLY A 94 -1.76 -12.12 -18.85
CA GLY A 94 -1.79 -12.69 -20.20
C GLY A 94 -2.23 -14.16 -20.18
N ASN A 95 -3.12 -14.53 -21.08
CA ASN A 95 -3.47 -15.93 -21.34
C ASN A 95 -2.71 -16.42 -22.56
N PHE A 96 -1.63 -17.17 -22.33
CA PHE A 96 -0.83 -17.79 -23.39
C PHE A 96 -1.12 -19.29 -23.54
N THR A 97 -2.30 -19.73 -23.10
CA THR A 97 -2.77 -21.11 -23.25
C THR A 97 -3.62 -21.27 -24.49
N ASP A 98 -3.93 -22.51 -24.85
CA ASP A 98 -4.80 -22.86 -25.97
C ASP A 98 -6.30 -22.78 -25.64
N ALA A 99 -6.64 -22.53 -24.37
CA ALA A 99 -7.99 -22.41 -23.86
C ALA A 99 -8.30 -21.01 -23.33
N ASP A 100 -9.58 -20.69 -23.22
CA ASP A 100 -10.01 -19.49 -22.49
C ASP A 100 -9.84 -19.74 -20.97
N LEU A 101 -9.52 -18.67 -20.23
CA LEU A 101 -9.35 -18.73 -18.78
C LEU A 101 -10.48 -17.99 -18.09
N GLU A 102 -11.04 -18.61 -17.04
CA GLU A 102 -11.90 -17.93 -16.09
C GLU A 102 -11.06 -17.49 -14.89
N LEU A 103 -11.05 -16.19 -14.64
CA LEU A 103 -10.33 -15.57 -13.53
C LEU A 103 -11.34 -15.03 -12.53
N ASN A 104 -11.35 -15.60 -11.32
CA ASN A 104 -12.11 -15.05 -10.22
C ASN A 104 -11.21 -14.09 -9.44
N VAL A 105 -11.59 -12.81 -9.44
CA VAL A 105 -10.78 -11.73 -8.85
C VAL A 105 -11.51 -11.15 -7.66
N LYS A 106 -10.77 -11.00 -6.56
CA LYS A 106 -11.22 -10.27 -5.37
C LYS A 106 -10.25 -9.14 -5.09
N ILE A 107 -10.75 -7.91 -5.15
CA ILE A 107 -9.97 -6.68 -4.95
C ILE A 107 -10.47 -5.98 -3.70
N GLY A 108 -9.64 -5.97 -2.66
CA GLY A 108 -9.77 -5.10 -1.50
C GLY A 108 -8.67 -4.03 -1.46
N ALA A 109 -8.71 -3.15 -0.47
CA ALA A 109 -7.73 -2.07 -0.30
C ALA A 109 -6.27 -2.56 -0.16
N LYS A 110 -6.06 -3.63 0.62
CA LYS A 110 -4.72 -4.19 0.90
C LYS A 110 -4.45 -5.53 0.22
N GLN A 111 -5.48 -6.21 -0.27
CA GLN A 111 -5.38 -7.57 -0.76
C GLN A 111 -5.98 -7.69 -2.16
N LYS A 112 -5.16 -8.15 -3.10
CA LYS A 112 -5.56 -8.49 -4.46
C LYS A 112 -5.39 -10.01 -4.61
N GLU A 113 -6.49 -10.72 -4.82
CA GLU A 113 -6.48 -12.17 -5.04
C GLU A 113 -6.97 -12.47 -6.45
N ILE A 114 -6.27 -13.37 -7.15
CA ILE A 114 -6.66 -13.89 -8.46
C ILE A 114 -6.64 -15.41 -8.36
N ALA A 115 -7.80 -16.04 -8.60
CA ALA A 115 -7.92 -17.49 -8.72
C ALA A 115 -8.15 -17.85 -10.19
N ILE A 116 -7.34 -18.78 -10.72
CA ILE A 116 -7.50 -19.31 -12.07
C ILE A 116 -8.37 -20.56 -11.98
N CYS A 117 -9.51 -20.52 -12.64
CA CYS A 117 -10.46 -21.63 -12.69
C CYS A 117 -10.44 -22.26 -14.08
N LYS A 118 -10.56 -23.60 -14.12
CA LYS A 118 -10.81 -24.30 -15.37
C LYS A 118 -12.25 -24.04 -15.77
N LEU A 119 -12.48 -23.54 -16.99
CA LEU A 119 -13.82 -23.50 -17.58
C LEU A 119 -14.37 -24.94 -17.61
N THR A 120 -15.52 -25.14 -16.98
CA THR A 120 -16.19 -26.44 -16.93
C THR A 120 -17.08 -26.62 -18.14
#